data_AF-A0A3M2GC93-F1
#
_entry.id   AF-A0A3M2GC93-F1
#
_cell.length_a   1.000
_cell.length_b   1.000
_cell.length_c   1.000
_cell.angle_alpha   90.00
_cell.angle_beta   90.00
_cell.angle_gamma   90.00
#
_symmetry.space_group_name_H-M   'P 1'
#
loop_
_entity.id
_entity.type
_entity.pdbx_description
1 polymer ?
#
loop_
_entity_poly.entity_id
_entity_poly.type
_entity_poly.pdbx_seq_one_letter_code
_entity_poly.pdbx_strand_id
1 'polypeptide(L)'
;MKATAGFTRALGVGMVVLLLLALVGCAKNGTEGEPPPPGLQVSSEAQGAARIGWQAVTWANTQDQFREMVSGQESLVTDVPEMVNSIPEIQEKEQEMRKWRRMARAAGAFSKVSTDSLLWYEEWNDPISGTAGRRALYYDPETGEARFYETIYQFPPQVHLTYDSTEVRAYLGPSLEDTTDDRFLSLHQLSLFEANFFVQQVNGEVVATDWDPQNHVIGATAANEVLYGNQTDLERLVQNAELHPDGSGAFAEVLYFRDNTTRQANVVFHPDNTGEFSEVWRDGTTVTGTFDLFEDDYEGSITRTVNFASHRFVRRLEQSAYFTFNPQDSSSAAAVSEIVFFHNGEVDSTEVQVNRVFEEGHWREYFTIHASNEGDASFVITYFQAHKEIDGEFTDTAGLFYLFHAIEYNDGSGELWLEVYTSRQAYLNGDPPILTAHFIFGPDGSGSGEITENETTYQVKFTAGGEIEFQDNTGNSLTVSGY
;
A
#
# COMPACT_ATOMS: atom_id res chain seq x y z
N MET A 1 2.73 -11.06 -21.47
CA MET A 1 1.42 -11.73 -21.66
C MET A 1 0.35 -10.74 -21.18
N LYS A 2 -0.62 -10.44 -22.04
CA LYS A 2 -1.89 -9.69 -21.88
C LYS A 2 -2.12 -8.77 -20.65
N ALA A 3 -2.34 -7.48 -20.98
CA ALA A 3 -3.27 -6.47 -20.43
C ALA A 3 -3.37 -6.31 -18.90
N THR A 4 -2.78 -5.27 -18.30
CA THR A 4 -3.31 -3.89 -18.12
C THR A 4 -4.76 -3.79 -17.59
N ALA A 5 -4.87 -3.52 -16.28
CA ALA A 5 -5.68 -2.47 -15.66
C ALA A 5 -5.55 -2.61 -14.13
N GLY A 6 -4.99 -1.61 -13.44
CA GLY A 6 -4.84 -1.69 -11.98
C GLY A 6 -4.42 -0.41 -11.28
N PHE A 7 -4.43 0.74 -11.95
CA PHE A 7 -4.07 2.01 -11.34
C PHE A 7 -5.33 2.71 -10.84
N THR A 8 -5.92 2.23 -9.73
CA THR A 8 -6.89 3.00 -8.89
C THR A 8 -7.37 2.31 -7.59
N ARG A 9 -6.83 1.17 -7.14
CA ARG A 9 -7.50 0.38 -6.06
C ARG A 9 -6.81 0.27 -4.70
N ALA A 10 -5.53 0.57 -4.56
CA ALA A 10 -4.84 0.47 -3.26
C ALA A 10 -5.01 1.69 -2.33
N LEU A 11 -5.55 2.80 -2.83
CA LEU A 11 -5.79 4.04 -2.07
C LEU A 11 -7.29 4.31 -1.79
N GLY A 12 -8.16 3.35 -2.10
CA GLY A 12 -9.57 3.64 -2.37
C GLY A 12 -10.61 2.80 -1.63
N VAL A 13 -10.29 2.00 -0.61
CA VAL A 13 -11.33 1.19 0.08
C VAL A 13 -11.52 1.65 1.52
N GLY A 14 -10.45 1.75 2.32
CA GLY A 14 -10.53 2.38 3.66
C GLY A 14 -10.95 3.84 3.60
N MET A 15 -10.53 4.56 2.54
CA MET A 15 -10.88 5.97 2.34
C MET A 15 -12.28 6.17 1.74
N VAL A 16 -12.85 5.18 1.04
CA VAL A 16 -14.20 5.28 0.44
C VAL A 16 -15.29 4.97 1.46
N VAL A 17 -15.04 4.09 2.44
CA VAL A 17 -15.94 3.89 3.59
C VAL A 17 -16.02 5.15 4.46
N LEU A 18 -14.89 5.82 4.72
CA LEU A 18 -14.83 7.08 5.48
C LEU A 18 -15.31 8.33 4.70
N LEU A 19 -15.13 8.41 3.37
CA LEU A 19 -15.65 9.55 2.57
C LEU A 19 -17.17 9.47 2.32
N LEU A 20 -17.77 8.28 2.30
CA LEU A 20 -19.21 8.11 2.07
C LEU A 20 -20.03 8.43 3.33
N LEU A 21 -19.50 8.19 4.53
CA LEU A 21 -20.16 8.53 5.80
C LEU A 21 -20.21 10.04 6.07
N ALA A 22 -19.30 10.82 5.47
CA ALA A 22 -19.30 12.28 5.57
C ALA A 22 -20.34 13.00 4.67
N LEU A 23 -21.03 12.29 3.76
CA LEU A 23 -21.99 12.90 2.81
C LEU A 23 -23.46 12.81 3.23
N VAL A 24 -23.77 12.18 4.37
CA VAL A 24 -25.18 12.03 4.85
C VAL A 24 -25.66 13.24 5.66
N GLY A 25 -24.77 14.17 5.99
CA GLY A 25 -25.10 15.40 6.72
C GLY A 25 -25.47 16.58 5.82
N CYS A 26 -26.55 16.52 5.03
CA CYS A 26 -27.44 17.66 4.69
C CYS A 26 -28.29 17.38 3.43
N ALA A 27 -29.58 17.11 3.60
CA ALA A 27 -30.60 17.55 2.64
C ALA A 27 -31.97 17.62 3.32
N LYS A 28 -32.19 18.67 4.12
CA LYS A 28 -33.53 19.13 4.49
C LYS A 28 -33.80 20.42 3.72
N ASN A 29 -34.62 20.32 2.67
CA ASN A 29 -35.62 21.33 2.29
C ASN A 29 -36.46 20.78 1.13
N GLY A 30 -37.71 20.50 1.42
CA GLY A 30 -38.68 20.00 0.46
C GLY A 30 -39.19 21.06 -0.51
N THR A 31 -39.86 20.58 -1.53
CA THR A 31 -40.94 21.31 -2.17
C THR A 31 -42.14 20.37 -2.29
N GLU A 32 -43.27 20.90 -1.84
CA GLU A 32 -44.57 20.26 -1.73
C GLU A 32 -45.07 19.67 -3.05
N GLY A 33 -45.45 18.40 -3.01
CA GLY A 33 -46.25 17.70 -4.01
C GLY A 33 -47.01 16.58 -3.27
N GLU A 34 -48.25 16.32 -3.67
CA GLU A 34 -49.24 15.45 -3.01
C GLU A 34 -48.66 14.18 -2.34
N PRO A 35 -49.20 13.74 -1.18
CA PRO A 35 -48.70 12.55 -0.53
C PRO A 35 -48.88 11.36 -1.47
N PRO A 36 -47.80 10.66 -1.87
CA PRO A 36 -47.96 9.35 -2.50
C PRO A 36 -48.74 8.45 -1.53
N PRO A 37 -49.46 7.42 -2.03
CA PRO A 37 -50.07 6.41 -1.16
C PRO A 37 -49.01 5.95 -0.15
N PRO A 38 -49.37 5.60 1.11
CA PRO A 38 -48.38 5.27 2.12
C PRO A 38 -47.57 4.07 1.60
N GLY A 39 -46.42 4.36 0.99
CA GLY A 39 -45.40 3.39 0.72
C GLY A 39 -45.01 2.78 2.05
N LEU A 40 -44.57 1.54 2.03
CA LEU A 40 -44.05 0.87 3.21
C LEU A 40 -43.13 1.83 3.98
N GLN A 41 -43.52 2.21 5.19
CA GLN A 41 -42.71 3.07 6.07
C GLN A 41 -41.94 2.14 7.01
N VAL A 42 -40.63 2.05 6.80
CA VAL A 42 -39.70 1.28 7.63
C VAL A 42 -39.06 2.24 8.62
N SER A 43 -38.93 1.85 9.90
CA SER A 43 -38.31 2.66 10.94
C SER A 43 -36.84 2.98 10.62
N SER A 44 -36.29 4.01 11.27
CA SER A 44 -34.86 4.33 11.20
C SER A 44 -33.99 3.20 11.73
N GLU A 45 -34.48 2.48 12.73
CA GLU A 45 -33.82 1.39 13.43
C GLU A 45 -33.71 0.16 12.52
N ALA A 46 -34.78 -0.19 11.80
CA ALA A 46 -34.77 -1.27 10.82
C ALA A 46 -33.92 -0.94 9.59
N GLN A 47 -33.90 0.32 9.15
CA GLN A 47 -32.97 0.77 8.12
C GLN A 47 -31.50 0.72 8.61
N GLY A 48 -31.24 1.12 9.85
CA GLY A 48 -29.91 1.06 10.47
C GLY A 48 -29.40 -0.39 10.61
N ALA A 49 -30.24 -1.31 11.09
CA ALA A 49 -29.92 -2.73 11.17
C ALA A 49 -29.57 -3.34 9.80
N ALA A 50 -30.33 -3.02 8.75
CA ALA A 50 -30.05 -3.50 7.40
C ALA A 50 -28.74 -2.91 6.82
N ARG A 51 -28.44 -1.64 7.13
CA ARG A 51 -27.17 -1.00 6.75
C ARG A 51 -25.97 -1.63 7.44
N ILE A 52 -26.04 -1.85 8.76
CA ILE A 52 -25.01 -2.56 9.51
C ILE A 52 -24.78 -3.95 8.92
N GLY A 53 -25.87 -4.66 8.58
CA GLY A 53 -25.76 -5.96 7.93
C GLY A 53 -25.04 -5.93 6.58
N TRP A 54 -25.35 -4.96 5.72
CA TRP A 54 -24.65 -4.78 4.45
C TRP A 54 -23.19 -4.33 4.62
N GLN A 55 -22.91 -3.47 5.61
CA GLN A 55 -21.55 -3.03 5.94
C GLN A 55 -20.70 -4.19 6.47
N ALA A 56 -21.26 -5.07 7.31
CA ALA A 56 -20.59 -6.28 7.77
C ALA A 56 -20.20 -7.21 6.61
N VAL A 57 -21.08 -7.37 5.61
CA VAL A 57 -20.79 -8.12 4.37
C VAL A 57 -19.65 -7.49 3.58
N THR A 58 -19.68 -6.17 3.44
CA THR A 58 -18.64 -5.43 2.71
C THR A 58 -17.30 -5.53 3.44
N TRP A 59 -17.32 -5.43 4.77
CA TRP A 59 -16.14 -5.55 5.61
C TRP A 59 -15.52 -6.95 5.56
N ALA A 60 -16.31 -8.02 5.69
CA ALA A 60 -15.85 -9.40 5.58
C ALA A 60 -15.10 -9.65 4.25
N ASN A 61 -15.66 -9.15 3.15
CA ASN A 61 -15.04 -9.21 1.82
C ASN A 61 -13.77 -8.35 1.64
N THR A 62 -13.49 -7.42 2.57
CA THR A 62 -12.28 -6.57 2.56
C THR A 62 -11.25 -6.98 3.62
N GLN A 63 -11.57 -7.94 4.49
CA GLN A 63 -10.69 -8.37 5.58
C GLN A 63 -9.38 -8.98 5.05
N ASP A 64 -9.43 -9.67 3.90
CA ASP A 64 -8.23 -10.19 3.24
C ASP A 64 -7.25 -9.07 2.84
N GLN A 65 -7.76 -7.88 2.50
CA GLN A 65 -6.92 -6.70 2.18
C GLN A 65 -6.30 -6.09 3.43
N PHE A 66 -7.03 -6.06 4.56
CA PHE A 66 -6.46 -5.62 5.85
C PHE A 66 -5.40 -6.61 6.33
N ARG A 67 -5.63 -7.91 6.14
CA ARG A 67 -4.66 -8.97 6.42
C ARG A 67 -3.44 -8.87 5.50
N GLU A 68 -3.59 -8.54 4.22
CA GLU A 68 -2.47 -8.25 3.31
C GLU A 68 -1.66 -7.04 3.79
N MET A 69 -2.34 -5.99 4.28
CA MET A 69 -1.73 -4.81 4.91
C MET A 69 -0.95 -5.15 6.19
N VAL A 70 -1.52 -6.00 7.06
CA VAL A 70 -0.92 -6.41 8.36
C VAL A 70 0.15 -7.50 8.20
N SER A 71 0.05 -8.36 7.19
CA SER A 71 1.03 -9.41 6.90
C SER A 71 2.25 -8.92 6.12
N GLY A 72 2.29 -7.63 5.77
CA GLY A 72 3.42 -7.01 5.05
C GLY A 72 3.66 -7.61 3.66
N GLN A 73 2.66 -8.29 3.10
CA GLN A 73 2.82 -9.12 1.91
C GLN A 73 2.17 -8.49 0.66
N GLU A 74 2.39 -7.19 0.45
CA GLU A 74 2.39 -6.64 -0.91
C GLU A 74 3.80 -6.14 -1.23
N SER A 75 4.42 -6.82 -2.18
CA SER A 75 5.63 -6.35 -2.84
C SER A 75 5.30 -5.02 -3.52
N LEU A 76 5.71 -3.92 -2.89
CA LEU A 76 5.87 -2.61 -3.51
C LEU A 76 6.96 -2.74 -4.59
N VAL A 77 6.60 -3.34 -5.72
CA VAL A 77 7.43 -3.39 -6.91
C VAL A 77 6.71 -2.55 -7.95
N THR A 78 6.93 -1.24 -7.85
CA THR A 78 6.81 -0.39 -9.02
C THR A 78 8.02 -0.67 -9.89
N ASP A 79 7.89 -1.61 -10.84
CA ASP A 79 8.88 -1.88 -11.89
C ASP A 79 9.04 -0.63 -12.78
N VAL A 80 9.74 0.37 -12.27
CA VAL A 80 10.54 1.32 -13.05
C VAL A 80 11.87 0.59 -13.30
N PRO A 81 12.64 0.87 -14.37
CA PRO A 81 13.98 0.31 -14.50
C PRO A 81 14.81 0.77 -13.30
N GLU A 82 14.88 -0.08 -12.26
CA GLU A 82 15.45 0.28 -10.97
C GLU A 82 16.96 0.42 -11.14
N MET A 83 17.46 1.59 -10.75
CA MET A 83 18.83 1.68 -10.30
C MET A 83 18.98 0.81 -9.06
N VAL A 84 20.20 0.27 -8.91
CA VAL A 84 20.69 -0.36 -7.69
C VAL A 84 20.43 0.57 -6.50
N ASN A 85 19.48 0.22 -5.64
CA ASN A 85 18.99 1.09 -4.56
C ASN A 85 19.27 0.54 -3.16
N SER A 86 19.88 -0.65 -3.07
CA SER A 86 20.19 -1.31 -1.80
C SER A 86 21.62 -1.86 -1.76
N ILE A 87 22.21 -1.98 -0.55
CA ILE A 87 23.54 -2.58 -0.36
C ILE A 87 23.65 -3.99 -0.95
N PRO A 88 22.66 -4.90 -0.78
CA PRO A 88 22.69 -6.22 -1.42
C PRO A 88 22.79 -6.17 -2.95
N GLU A 89 22.06 -5.28 -3.62
CA GLU A 89 22.12 -5.14 -5.08
C GLU A 89 23.47 -4.56 -5.53
N ILE A 90 24.04 -3.62 -4.76
CA ILE A 90 25.41 -3.10 -5.00
C ILE A 90 26.41 -4.27 -4.95
N GLN A 91 26.28 -5.15 -3.94
CA GLN A 91 27.12 -6.33 -3.79
C GLN A 91 26.92 -7.34 -4.94
N GLU A 92 25.68 -7.52 -5.42
CA GLU A 92 25.40 -8.38 -6.58
C GLU A 92 26.09 -7.83 -7.85
N LYS A 93 25.96 -6.53 -8.10
CA LYS A 93 26.64 -5.87 -9.23
C LYS A 93 28.15 -5.92 -9.11
N GLU A 94 28.69 -5.80 -7.90
CA GLU A 94 30.10 -6.02 -7.64
C GLU A 94 30.54 -7.44 -8.05
N GLN A 95 29.78 -8.48 -7.67
CA GLN A 95 30.06 -9.86 -8.03
C GLN A 95 29.99 -10.09 -9.55
N GLU A 96 29.00 -9.50 -10.22
CA GLU A 96 28.85 -9.55 -11.68
C GLU A 96 30.09 -8.93 -12.37
N MET A 97 30.52 -7.76 -11.92
CA MET A 97 31.71 -7.09 -12.45
C MET A 97 32.99 -7.90 -12.18
N ARG A 98 33.13 -8.51 -10.99
CA ARG A 98 34.23 -9.44 -10.67
C ARG A 98 34.25 -10.64 -11.62
N LYS A 99 33.08 -11.18 -11.99
CA LYS A 99 32.98 -12.27 -12.98
C LYS A 99 33.50 -11.84 -14.35
N TRP A 100 33.09 -10.68 -14.85
CA TRP A 100 33.57 -10.14 -16.12
C TRP A 100 35.09 -9.90 -16.13
N ARG A 101 35.65 -9.39 -15.03
CA ARG A 101 37.11 -9.24 -14.86
C ARG A 101 37.85 -10.58 -14.90
N ARG A 102 37.32 -11.62 -14.25
CA ARG A 102 37.92 -12.97 -14.33
C ARG A 102 37.88 -13.54 -15.75
N MET A 103 36.79 -13.33 -16.48
CA MET A 103 36.67 -13.74 -17.89
C MET A 103 37.68 -13.00 -18.77
N ALA A 104 37.84 -11.70 -18.57
CA ALA A 104 38.86 -10.91 -19.27
C ALA A 104 40.30 -11.40 -18.96
N ARG A 105 40.61 -11.72 -17.69
CA ARG A 105 41.92 -12.28 -17.30
C ARG A 105 42.21 -13.60 -18.01
N ALA A 106 41.20 -14.47 -18.11
CA ALA A 106 41.32 -15.77 -18.78
C ALA A 106 41.54 -15.66 -20.31
N ALA A 107 41.12 -14.55 -20.93
CA ALA A 107 41.24 -14.32 -22.36
C ALA A 107 42.67 -13.92 -22.83
N GLY A 108 43.62 -13.69 -21.92
CA GLY A 108 45.02 -13.39 -22.27
C GLY A 108 45.26 -12.03 -22.95
N ALA A 109 44.27 -11.13 -22.93
CA ALA A 109 44.28 -9.84 -23.62
C ALA A 109 45.25 -8.78 -23.01
N PHE A 110 45.85 -9.06 -21.85
CA PHE A 110 46.58 -8.06 -21.06
C PHE A 110 48.06 -7.87 -21.41
N SER A 111 48.60 -8.57 -22.41
CA SER A 111 50.06 -8.49 -22.70
C SER A 111 50.50 -7.20 -23.41
N LYS A 112 49.58 -6.31 -23.84
CA LYS A 112 49.89 -4.99 -24.41
C LYS A 112 48.70 -4.03 -24.25
N VAL A 113 48.59 -3.32 -23.14
CA VAL A 113 47.51 -2.34 -22.93
C VAL A 113 48.12 -1.00 -22.50
N SER A 114 48.10 -0.04 -23.44
CA SER A 114 48.14 1.40 -23.14
C SER A 114 46.69 1.87 -22.94
N THR A 115 46.48 2.82 -22.04
CA THR A 115 45.26 3.64 -21.80
C THR A 115 44.02 3.30 -22.67
N ASP A 116 42.95 2.85 -22.02
CA ASP A 116 41.62 2.45 -22.57
C ASP A 116 41.63 1.18 -23.46
N SER A 117 42.11 0.08 -22.87
CA SER A 117 42.05 -1.30 -23.36
C SER A 117 40.64 -1.83 -23.67
N LEU A 118 40.20 -1.94 -24.94
CA LEU A 118 39.05 -2.80 -25.29
C LEU A 118 39.37 -4.25 -24.89
N LEU A 119 38.70 -4.76 -23.86
CA LEU A 119 38.90 -6.11 -23.32
C LEU A 119 38.00 -7.14 -24.00
N TRP A 120 36.78 -6.74 -24.32
CA TRP A 120 35.76 -7.64 -24.85
C TRP A 120 34.76 -6.87 -25.71
N TYR A 121 34.35 -7.51 -26.80
CA TYR A 121 33.36 -7.00 -27.74
C TYR A 121 32.53 -8.16 -28.27
N GLU A 122 31.22 -8.00 -28.27
CA GLU A 122 30.28 -8.96 -28.83
C GLU A 122 29.19 -8.23 -29.61
N GLU A 123 28.91 -8.70 -30.82
CA GLU A 123 27.63 -8.44 -31.49
C GLU A 123 26.72 -9.63 -31.27
N TRP A 124 25.50 -9.36 -30.85
CA TRP A 124 24.52 -10.39 -30.56
C TRP A 124 23.24 -10.13 -31.33
N ASN A 125 22.55 -11.21 -31.66
CA ASN A 125 21.25 -11.20 -32.29
C ASN A 125 20.41 -12.28 -31.63
N ASP A 126 19.34 -11.89 -30.94
CA ASP A 126 18.40 -12.81 -30.34
C ASP A 126 17.24 -13.08 -31.33
N PRO A 127 17.22 -14.27 -31.96
CA PRO A 127 16.19 -14.60 -32.93
C PRO A 127 14.80 -14.79 -32.29
N ILE A 128 14.70 -14.95 -30.97
CA ILE A 128 13.44 -15.15 -30.25
C ILE A 128 12.77 -13.80 -30.00
N SER A 129 13.51 -12.83 -29.44
CA SER A 129 12.97 -11.48 -29.21
C SER A 129 13.00 -10.60 -30.47
N GLY A 130 13.79 -10.95 -31.50
CA GLY A 130 14.02 -10.11 -32.67
C GLY A 130 14.92 -8.91 -32.40
N THR A 131 15.59 -8.90 -31.24
CA THR A 131 16.46 -7.82 -30.78
C THR A 131 17.90 -8.10 -31.23
N ALA A 132 18.61 -7.07 -31.70
CA ALA A 132 20.02 -7.17 -31.99
C ALA A 132 20.78 -5.96 -31.46
N GLY A 133 22.01 -6.21 -31.03
CA GLY A 133 22.81 -5.22 -30.34
C GLY A 133 24.29 -5.55 -30.32
N ARG A 134 25.04 -4.67 -29.67
CA ARG A 134 26.46 -4.81 -29.40
C ARG A 134 26.74 -4.55 -27.93
N ARG A 135 27.74 -5.25 -27.40
CA ARG A 135 28.25 -5.06 -26.05
C ARG A 135 29.77 -4.93 -26.12
N ALA A 136 30.33 -4.04 -25.32
CA ALA A 136 31.76 -3.81 -25.24
C ALA A 136 32.17 -3.58 -23.78
N LEU A 137 33.36 -4.06 -23.41
CA LEU A 137 33.99 -3.79 -22.12
C LEU A 137 35.37 -3.20 -22.37
N TYR A 138 35.59 -1.99 -21.83
CA TYR A 138 36.87 -1.30 -21.81
C TYR A 138 37.42 -1.29 -20.38
N TYR A 139 38.74 -1.27 -20.25
CA TYR A 139 39.40 -1.12 -18.96
C TYR A 139 40.67 -0.28 -19.09
N ASP A 140 40.80 0.69 -18.20
CA ASP A 140 42.00 1.48 -18.05
C ASP A 140 42.78 1.03 -16.81
N PRO A 141 43.96 0.39 -16.96
CA PRO A 141 44.75 -0.06 -15.82
C PRO A 141 45.45 1.06 -15.06
N GLU A 142 45.56 2.27 -15.62
CA GLU A 142 46.17 3.41 -14.91
C GLU A 142 45.20 4.00 -13.88
N THR A 143 43.91 4.05 -14.24
CA THR A 143 42.85 4.60 -13.40
C THR A 143 42.06 3.52 -12.66
N GLY A 144 42.00 2.28 -13.16
CA GLY A 144 41.14 1.22 -12.61
C GLY A 144 39.67 1.33 -13.02
N GLU A 145 39.35 2.18 -14.00
CA GLU A 145 38.00 2.35 -14.55
C GLU A 145 37.68 1.22 -15.54
N ALA A 146 36.58 0.51 -15.29
CA ALA A 146 35.95 -0.42 -16.23
C ALA A 146 34.73 0.25 -16.85
N ARG A 147 34.60 0.22 -18.18
CA ARG A 147 33.45 0.78 -18.89
C ARG A 147 32.77 -0.30 -19.72
N PHE A 148 31.57 -0.68 -19.33
CA PHE A 148 30.68 -1.54 -20.09
C PHE A 148 29.75 -0.68 -20.94
N TYR A 149 29.58 -1.05 -22.20
CA TYR A 149 28.74 -0.33 -23.15
C TYR A 149 27.84 -1.32 -23.86
N GLU A 150 26.53 -1.10 -23.82
CA GLU A 150 25.52 -1.85 -24.55
C GLU A 150 24.76 -0.92 -25.49
N THR A 151 24.48 -1.40 -26.70
CA THR A 151 23.63 -0.70 -27.66
C THR A 151 22.74 -1.69 -28.34
N ILE A 152 21.45 -1.39 -28.35
CA ILE A 152 20.46 -2.12 -29.11
C ILE A 152 20.10 -1.26 -30.32
N TYR A 153 20.40 -1.77 -31.51
CA TYR A 153 20.12 -1.08 -32.77
C TYR A 153 18.96 -1.72 -33.55
N GLN A 154 18.43 -2.84 -33.06
CA GLN A 154 17.28 -3.50 -33.64
C GLN A 154 16.38 -4.02 -32.53
N PHE A 155 15.10 -3.66 -32.59
CA PHE A 155 14.04 -4.16 -31.72
C PHE A 155 12.99 -4.92 -32.53
N PRO A 156 12.19 -5.80 -31.89
CA PRO A 156 11.03 -6.39 -32.54
C PRO A 156 10.06 -5.31 -33.06
N PRO A 157 9.36 -5.53 -34.19
CA PRO A 157 8.50 -4.52 -34.83
C PRO A 157 7.39 -3.94 -33.95
N GLN A 158 6.98 -4.69 -32.91
CA GLN A 158 5.99 -4.27 -31.91
C GLN A 158 6.54 -3.25 -30.89
N VAL A 159 7.86 -3.07 -30.79
CA VAL A 159 8.52 -2.09 -29.94
C VAL A 159 9.02 -0.97 -30.84
N HIS A 160 8.38 0.19 -30.76
CA HIS A 160 8.70 1.37 -31.58
C HIS A 160 9.93 2.12 -31.04
N LEU A 161 11.08 1.44 -31.05
CA LEU A 161 12.39 2.01 -30.71
C LEU A 161 13.33 1.86 -31.91
N THR A 162 13.91 2.95 -32.37
CA THR A 162 14.94 3.00 -33.43
C THR A 162 16.36 2.83 -32.86
N TYR A 163 16.63 3.20 -31.60
CA TYR A 163 17.93 3.06 -30.94
C TYR A 163 17.81 3.15 -29.40
N ASP A 164 18.56 2.32 -28.70
CA ASP A 164 18.75 2.40 -27.24
C ASP A 164 20.23 2.16 -26.92
N SER A 165 20.79 2.93 -26.00
CA SER A 165 22.15 2.72 -25.52
C SER A 165 22.24 2.88 -24.02
N THR A 166 22.92 1.93 -23.39
CA THR A 166 23.25 1.98 -21.97
C THR A 166 24.77 1.92 -21.81
N GLU A 167 25.32 2.88 -21.08
CA GLU A 167 26.71 2.92 -20.67
C GLU A 167 26.81 2.75 -19.16
N VAL A 168 27.62 1.81 -18.70
CA VAL A 168 27.89 1.57 -17.30
C VAL A 168 29.39 1.72 -17.05
N ARG A 169 29.79 2.69 -16.21
CA ARG A 169 31.17 2.88 -15.77
C ARG A 169 31.29 2.43 -14.32
N ALA A 170 32.24 1.58 -14.02
CA ALA A 170 32.53 1.14 -12.67
C ALA A 170 33.99 1.40 -12.35
N TYR A 171 34.27 1.99 -11.20
CA TYR A 171 35.63 2.16 -10.71
C TYR A 171 35.92 1.08 -9.66
N LEU A 172 36.84 0.17 -9.98
CA LEU A 172 37.09 -1.06 -9.20
C LEU A 172 38.48 -1.10 -8.53
N GLY A 173 39.23 0.00 -8.58
CA GLY A 173 40.61 0.08 -8.09
C GLY A 173 41.67 -0.23 -9.17
N PRO A 174 42.90 0.29 -9.02
CA PRO A 174 43.92 0.26 -10.05
C PRO A 174 44.59 -1.10 -10.25
N SER A 175 44.66 -1.96 -9.22
CA SER A 175 45.33 -3.25 -9.40
C SER A 175 44.38 -4.32 -9.95
N LEU A 176 44.79 -4.94 -11.06
CA LEU A 176 44.13 -6.13 -11.60
C LEU A 176 44.61 -7.43 -10.96
N GLU A 177 45.60 -7.41 -10.07
CA GLU A 177 46.31 -8.62 -9.61
C GLU A 177 46.25 -8.84 -8.09
N ASP A 178 46.09 -7.76 -7.32
CA ASP A 178 45.90 -7.80 -5.88
C ASP A 178 44.38 -7.86 -5.59
N THR A 179 43.95 -8.83 -4.79
CA THR A 179 42.55 -8.92 -4.35
C THR A 179 42.32 -8.15 -3.06
N THR A 180 43.36 -7.58 -2.46
CA THR A 180 43.28 -6.80 -1.22
C THR A 180 42.95 -5.33 -1.47
N ASP A 181 43.07 -4.83 -2.70
CA ASP A 181 42.65 -3.50 -3.13
C ASP A 181 41.40 -3.51 -4.04
N ASP A 182 40.76 -4.67 -4.22
CA ASP A 182 39.48 -4.85 -4.91
C ASP A 182 38.34 -4.19 -4.12
N ARG A 183 38.15 -2.89 -4.34
CA ARG A 183 37.06 -2.11 -3.76
C ARG A 183 36.21 -1.53 -4.87
N PHE A 184 34.91 -1.79 -4.80
CA PHE A 184 33.95 -1.01 -5.54
C PHE A 184 33.97 0.43 -5.00
N LEU A 185 34.31 1.40 -5.84
CA LEU A 185 34.29 2.82 -5.46
C LEU A 185 33.07 3.54 -5.99
N SER A 186 32.74 3.33 -7.27
CA SER A 186 31.55 3.93 -7.86
C SER A 186 31.04 3.17 -9.07
N LEU A 187 29.76 3.36 -9.37
CA LEU A 187 29.03 2.90 -10.55
C LEU A 187 28.26 4.07 -11.13
N HIS A 188 28.46 4.36 -12.39
CA HIS A 188 27.68 5.35 -13.13
C HIS A 188 26.97 4.63 -14.28
N GLN A 189 25.66 4.82 -14.40
CA GLN A 189 24.82 4.27 -15.46
C GLN A 189 24.16 5.40 -16.25
N LEU A 190 24.30 5.40 -17.57
CA LEU A 190 23.60 6.29 -18.47
C LEU A 190 22.84 5.46 -19.50
N SER A 191 21.51 5.51 -19.46
CA SER A 191 20.65 4.93 -20.49
C SER A 191 20.00 6.06 -21.29
N LEU A 192 20.17 6.03 -22.61
CA LEU A 192 19.60 7.00 -23.54
C LEU A 192 18.59 6.31 -24.45
N PHE A 193 17.38 6.85 -24.42
CA PHE A 193 16.25 6.36 -25.20
C PHE A 193 15.93 7.31 -26.34
N GLU A 194 15.03 6.87 -27.21
CA GLU A 194 14.58 7.65 -28.35
C GLU A 194 13.69 8.83 -27.99
N ALA A 195 13.71 9.88 -28.83
CA ALA A 195 12.85 11.07 -28.72
C ALA A 195 11.34 10.78 -28.57
N ASN A 196 10.87 9.63 -29.05
CA ASN A 196 9.46 9.24 -29.01
C ASN A 196 9.11 8.29 -27.85
N PHE A 197 10.10 7.82 -27.08
CA PHE A 197 9.87 7.00 -25.89
C PHE A 197 9.48 7.85 -24.68
N PHE A 198 8.70 7.30 -23.77
CA PHE A 198 8.18 8.09 -22.63
C PHE A 198 9.30 8.50 -21.66
N VAL A 199 10.32 7.68 -21.49
CA VAL A 199 11.61 8.04 -20.86
C VAL A 199 12.58 8.42 -21.97
N GLN A 200 13.37 9.47 -21.74
CA GLN A 200 14.39 9.96 -22.67
C GLN A 200 15.79 9.61 -22.20
N GLN A 201 16.00 9.68 -20.89
CA GLN A 201 17.31 9.44 -20.28
C GLN A 201 17.10 8.93 -18.86
N VAL A 202 17.92 7.96 -18.47
CA VAL A 202 18.13 7.57 -17.06
C VAL A 202 19.61 7.78 -16.79
N ASN A 203 19.93 8.59 -15.79
CA ASN A 203 21.29 8.85 -15.37
C ASN A 203 21.42 8.52 -13.89
N GLY A 204 22.23 7.52 -13.59
CA GLY A 204 22.41 6.96 -12.29
C GLY A 204 23.84 6.99 -11.83
N GLU A 205 24.06 7.24 -10.55
CA GLU A 205 25.36 7.19 -9.91
C GLU A 205 25.24 6.55 -8.53
N VAL A 206 26.12 5.62 -8.22
CA VAL A 206 26.31 5.05 -6.89
C VAL A 206 27.78 5.23 -6.53
N VAL A 207 28.05 5.75 -5.34
CA VAL A 207 29.41 5.93 -4.81
C VAL A 207 29.46 5.26 -3.44
N ALA A 208 30.37 4.31 -3.28
CA ALA A 208 30.61 3.70 -1.98
C ALA A 208 31.35 4.70 -1.07
N THR A 209 30.88 4.83 0.16
CA THR A 209 31.47 5.70 1.17
C THR A 209 32.28 4.91 2.20
N ASP A 210 31.89 3.66 2.47
CA ASP A 210 32.43 2.83 3.54
C ASP A 210 32.54 1.35 3.16
N TRP A 211 33.53 0.66 3.72
CA TRP A 211 33.80 -0.76 3.49
C TRP A 211 34.07 -1.52 4.79
N ASP A 212 33.65 -2.79 4.85
CA ASP A 212 33.99 -3.71 5.93
C ASP A 212 35.46 -4.20 5.83
N PRO A 213 36.00 -4.94 6.82
CA PRO A 213 37.34 -5.51 6.76
C PRO A 213 37.58 -6.51 5.61
N GLN A 214 36.52 -6.97 4.95
CA GLN A 214 36.52 -7.87 3.80
C GLN A 214 36.38 -7.11 2.47
N ASN A 215 36.42 -5.77 2.52
CA ASN A 215 36.24 -4.85 1.39
C ASN A 215 34.83 -4.88 0.77
N HIS A 216 33.80 -5.36 1.47
CA HIS A 216 32.42 -5.22 1.02
C HIS A 216 31.90 -3.82 1.33
N VAL A 217 31.12 -3.25 0.43
CA VAL A 217 30.45 -1.95 0.64
C VAL A 217 29.45 -2.09 1.78
N ILE A 218 29.57 -1.20 2.78
CA ILE A 218 28.65 -1.10 3.93
C ILE A 218 28.04 0.30 4.08
N GLY A 219 28.45 1.25 3.24
CA GLY A 219 27.85 2.57 3.14
C GLY A 219 27.99 3.11 1.72
N ALA A 220 26.99 3.85 1.24
CA ALA A 220 26.95 4.38 -0.12
C ALA A 220 26.03 5.58 -0.25
N THR A 221 26.30 6.42 -1.25
CA THR A 221 25.35 7.41 -1.76
C THR A 221 24.92 7.01 -3.16
N ALA A 222 23.62 7.08 -3.45
CA ALA A 222 23.06 6.86 -4.77
C ALA A 222 22.32 8.12 -5.24
N ALA A 223 22.43 8.44 -6.52
CA ALA A 223 21.70 9.51 -7.19
C ALA A 223 21.13 8.97 -8.50
N ASN A 224 19.88 9.31 -8.78
CA ASN A 224 19.18 8.92 -10.00
C ASN A 224 18.45 10.13 -10.58
N GLU A 225 18.58 10.34 -11.88
CA GLU A 225 17.83 11.33 -12.64
C GLU A 225 17.20 10.67 -13.86
N VAL A 226 15.87 10.74 -13.94
CA VAL A 226 15.11 10.26 -15.10
C VAL A 226 14.50 11.45 -15.80
N LEU A 227 14.81 11.63 -17.08
CA LEU A 227 14.20 12.64 -17.94
C LEU A 227 13.09 11.99 -18.76
N TYR A 228 11.94 12.64 -18.79
CA TYR A 228 10.77 12.16 -19.52
C TYR A 228 10.51 12.97 -20.79
N GLY A 229 9.94 12.31 -21.79
CA GLY A 229 9.60 12.90 -23.07
C GLY A 229 8.42 13.88 -22.97
N ASN A 230 8.18 14.64 -24.04
CA ASN A 230 7.10 15.65 -24.08
C ASN A 230 5.68 15.04 -24.11
N GLN A 231 5.58 13.71 -24.14
CA GLN A 231 4.33 12.96 -24.14
C GLN A 231 3.73 12.80 -22.73
N THR A 232 4.46 13.17 -21.67
CA THR A 232 4.03 13.08 -20.27
C THR A 232 4.05 14.44 -19.58
N ASP A 233 3.18 14.62 -18.58
CA ASP A 233 3.17 15.81 -17.71
C ASP A 233 4.40 15.87 -16.78
N LEU A 234 4.97 14.71 -16.48
CA LEU A 234 6.24 14.60 -15.76
C LEU A 234 7.38 14.99 -16.71
N GLU A 235 8.24 15.89 -16.26
CA GLU A 235 9.43 16.33 -16.99
C GLU A 235 10.66 15.58 -16.52
N ARG A 236 10.81 15.46 -15.19
CA ARG A 236 11.99 14.87 -14.57
C ARG A 236 11.66 14.26 -13.21
N LEU A 237 12.29 13.15 -12.90
CA LEU A 237 12.39 12.56 -11.56
C LEU A 237 13.85 12.68 -11.10
N VAL A 238 14.07 13.13 -9.87
CA VAL A 238 15.38 13.12 -9.21
C VAL A 238 15.23 12.36 -7.90
N GLN A 239 16.07 11.37 -7.68
CA GLN A 239 16.13 10.62 -6.43
C GLN A 239 17.56 10.63 -5.90
N ASN A 240 17.70 10.73 -4.58
CA ASN A 240 18.98 10.60 -3.89
C ASN A 240 18.79 9.70 -2.68
N ALA A 241 19.74 8.81 -2.44
CA ALA A 241 19.79 7.96 -1.26
C ALA A 241 21.16 8.07 -0.61
N GLU A 242 21.19 8.10 0.72
CA GLU A 242 22.38 8.01 1.55
C GLU A 242 22.19 6.84 2.50
N LEU A 243 23.16 5.93 2.53
CA LEU A 243 23.14 4.71 3.32
C LEU A 243 24.42 4.67 4.16
N HIS A 244 24.28 4.65 5.48
CA HIS A 244 25.40 4.61 6.41
C HIS A 244 25.55 3.22 7.05
N PRO A 245 26.78 2.84 7.47
CA PRO A 245 27.04 1.53 8.06
C PRO A 245 26.32 1.25 9.38
N ASP A 246 25.86 2.30 10.07
CA ASP A 246 25.15 2.20 11.35
C ASP A 246 23.64 2.05 11.18
N GLY A 247 23.15 1.88 9.94
CA GLY A 247 21.73 1.77 9.61
C GLY A 247 21.02 3.11 9.39
N SER A 248 21.69 4.24 9.66
CA SER A 248 21.14 5.56 9.33
C SER A 248 21.24 5.89 7.85
N GLY A 249 20.48 6.88 7.41
CA GLY A 249 20.47 7.29 6.03
C GLY A 249 19.36 8.26 5.68
N ALA A 250 19.24 8.55 4.39
CA ALA A 250 18.17 9.37 3.87
C ALA A 250 17.78 8.93 2.46
N PHE A 251 16.52 9.10 2.10
CA PHE A 251 16.01 8.97 0.74
C PHE A 251 15.20 10.21 0.40
N ALA A 252 15.57 10.89 -0.67
CA ALA A 252 14.87 12.06 -1.17
C ALA A 252 14.43 11.84 -2.61
N GLU A 253 13.19 12.20 -2.93
CA GLU A 253 12.60 12.12 -4.25
C GLU A 253 11.95 13.46 -4.63
N VAL A 254 12.19 13.92 -5.84
CA VAL A 254 11.54 15.10 -6.43
C VAL A 254 11.06 14.80 -7.83
N LEU A 255 9.75 14.94 -8.04
CA LEU A 255 9.11 14.91 -9.34
C LEU A 255 8.87 16.33 -9.81
N TYR A 256 9.46 16.70 -10.95
CA TYR A 256 9.26 17.96 -11.64
C TYR A 256 8.24 17.80 -12.75
N PHE A 257 7.17 18.58 -12.70
CA PHE A 257 6.13 18.59 -13.72
C PHE A 257 6.31 19.78 -14.66
N ARG A 258 5.86 19.63 -15.91
CA ARG A 258 6.00 20.64 -16.97
C ARG A 258 5.24 21.94 -16.69
N ASP A 259 4.29 21.92 -15.77
CA ASP A 259 3.57 23.10 -15.28
C ASP A 259 4.35 23.88 -14.20
N ASN A 260 5.62 23.52 -13.98
CA ASN A 260 6.51 24.03 -12.94
C ASN A 260 6.07 23.70 -11.50
N THR A 261 5.14 22.77 -11.32
CA THR A 261 4.84 22.21 -9.99
C THR A 261 5.77 21.05 -9.67
N THR A 262 5.89 20.73 -8.37
CA THR A 262 6.70 19.60 -7.92
C THR A 262 5.93 18.73 -6.93
N ARG A 263 6.25 17.44 -6.89
CA ARG A 263 6.00 16.57 -5.73
C ARG A 263 7.35 16.24 -5.10
N GLN A 264 7.44 16.33 -3.79
CA GLN A 264 8.65 16.02 -3.04
C GLN A 264 8.33 14.97 -1.98
N ALA A 265 9.23 14.02 -1.78
CA ALA A 265 9.19 13.08 -0.68
C ALA A 265 10.60 12.97 -0.08
N ASN A 266 10.69 12.88 1.23
CA ASN A 266 11.94 12.70 1.96
C ASN A 266 11.71 11.75 3.12
N VAL A 267 12.62 10.81 3.30
CA VAL A 267 12.65 9.84 4.39
C VAL A 267 14.03 9.89 5.02
N VAL A 268 14.11 9.89 6.34
CA VAL A 268 15.36 9.84 7.09
C VAL A 268 15.29 8.63 8.02
N PHE A 269 16.34 7.84 8.02
CA PHE A 269 16.52 6.67 8.88
C PHE A 269 17.55 7.01 9.96
N HIS A 270 17.25 6.64 11.19
CA HIS A 270 18.15 6.79 12.34
C HIS A 270 18.80 5.45 12.69
N PRO A 271 19.99 5.47 13.35
CA PRO A 271 20.70 4.23 13.70
C PRO A 271 19.96 3.31 14.67
N ASP A 272 18.91 3.80 15.33
CA ASP A 272 18.09 3.08 16.30
C ASP A 272 16.82 2.48 15.66
N ASN A 273 16.82 2.32 14.34
CA ASN A 273 15.70 1.78 13.54
C ASN A 273 14.43 2.66 13.55
N THR A 274 14.52 3.88 14.09
CA THR A 274 13.48 4.89 13.96
C THR A 274 13.72 5.75 12.72
N GLY A 275 12.73 6.56 12.36
CA GLY A 275 12.90 7.52 11.29
C GLY A 275 11.77 8.52 11.16
N GLU A 276 11.93 9.43 10.21
CA GLU A 276 10.96 10.45 9.87
C GLU A 276 10.73 10.52 8.37
N PHE A 277 9.52 10.88 7.96
CA PHE A 277 9.19 11.11 6.56
C PHE A 277 8.42 12.40 6.38
N SER A 278 8.57 13.00 5.21
CA SER A 278 7.83 14.19 4.80
C SER A 278 7.55 14.15 3.30
N GLU A 279 6.37 14.63 2.91
CA GLU A 279 6.00 14.81 1.52
C GLU A 279 5.34 16.18 1.31
N VAL A 280 5.53 16.73 0.12
CA VAL A 280 4.78 17.88 -0.38
C VAL A 280 4.20 17.50 -1.73
N TRP A 281 2.87 17.53 -1.83
CA TRP A 281 2.14 17.21 -3.05
C TRP A 281 1.90 18.45 -3.89
N ARG A 282 1.57 18.23 -5.17
CA ARG A 282 1.34 19.32 -6.16
C ARG A 282 0.23 20.28 -5.75
N ASP A 283 -0.78 19.79 -5.03
CA ASP A 283 -1.93 20.59 -4.60
C ASP A 283 -1.67 21.39 -3.31
N GLY A 284 -0.45 21.33 -2.78
CA GLY A 284 -0.04 22.00 -1.54
C GLY A 284 -0.31 21.18 -0.27
N THR A 285 -0.83 19.95 -0.40
CA THR A 285 -0.95 19.03 0.73
C THR A 285 0.44 18.65 1.23
N THR A 286 0.64 18.68 2.55
CA THR A 286 1.88 18.24 3.18
C THR A 286 1.62 17.02 4.04
N VAL A 287 2.48 16.02 3.95
CA VAL A 287 2.47 14.83 4.81
C VAL A 287 3.73 14.85 5.65
N THR A 288 3.65 14.56 6.94
CA THR A 288 4.81 14.40 7.81
C THR A 288 4.56 13.28 8.81
N GLY A 289 5.59 12.58 9.24
CA GLY A 289 5.42 11.51 10.21
C GLY A 289 6.72 10.94 10.72
N THR A 290 6.60 10.05 11.69
CA THR A 290 7.72 9.26 12.24
C THR A 290 7.37 7.78 12.15
N PHE A 291 8.38 6.92 12.14
CA PHE A 291 8.20 5.48 12.23
C PHE A 291 9.26 4.85 13.13
N ASP A 292 8.94 3.65 13.57
CA ASP A 292 9.81 2.73 14.29
C ASP A 292 9.65 1.37 13.64
N LEU A 293 10.75 0.84 13.09
CA LEU A 293 10.72 -0.39 12.31
C LEU A 293 10.52 -1.61 13.21
N PHE A 294 9.83 -2.60 12.66
CA PHE A 294 9.55 -3.84 13.35
C PHE A 294 10.78 -4.75 13.36
N GLU A 295 11.57 -4.67 14.43
CA GLU A 295 12.90 -5.29 14.53
C GLU A 295 12.98 -6.31 15.70
N ASP A 296 14.16 -6.52 16.27
CA ASP A 296 14.45 -7.53 17.31
C ASP A 296 13.69 -7.31 18.63
N ASP A 297 13.16 -6.13 18.89
CA ASP A 297 12.31 -5.84 20.05
C ASP A 297 10.84 -6.22 19.84
N TYR A 298 10.46 -6.60 18.61
CA TYR A 298 9.12 -7.02 18.21
C TYR A 298 8.06 -5.94 18.42
N GLU A 299 8.47 -4.67 18.39
CA GLU A 299 7.60 -3.51 18.43
C GLU A 299 7.75 -2.72 17.12
N GLY A 300 6.70 -2.03 16.70
CA GLY A 300 6.77 -1.15 15.54
C GLY A 300 5.73 -0.07 15.62
N SER A 301 6.03 1.12 15.10
CA SER A 301 5.10 2.24 15.16
C SER A 301 5.18 3.14 13.94
N ILE A 302 4.10 3.85 13.68
CA ILE A 302 4.06 4.92 12.69
C ILE A 302 3.14 6.02 13.16
N THR A 303 3.55 7.27 12.98
CA THR A 303 2.70 8.44 13.09
C THR A 303 2.68 9.17 11.75
N ARG A 304 1.54 9.73 11.38
CA ARG A 304 1.36 10.45 10.12
C ARG A 304 0.39 11.59 10.29
N THR A 305 0.79 12.77 9.86
CA THR A 305 -0.04 13.96 9.79
C THR A 305 -0.17 14.40 8.35
N VAL A 306 -1.40 14.55 7.86
CA VAL A 306 -1.70 15.08 6.53
C VAL A 306 -2.36 16.44 6.70
N ASN A 307 -1.73 17.51 6.26
CA ASN A 307 -2.34 18.84 6.20
C ASN A 307 -2.78 19.12 4.77
N PHE A 308 -4.09 19.31 4.58
CA PHE A 308 -4.65 19.61 3.27
C PHE A 308 -4.57 21.10 2.95
N ALA A 309 -4.57 21.42 1.66
CA ALA A 309 -4.72 22.79 1.20
C ALA A 309 -6.08 23.38 1.63
N SER A 310 -6.11 24.70 1.88
CA SER A 310 -7.20 25.42 2.55
C SER A 310 -8.57 25.43 1.85
N HIS A 311 -8.69 24.84 0.66
CA HIS A 311 -9.94 24.76 -0.11
C HIS A 311 -10.65 23.41 0.05
N ARG A 312 -10.07 22.46 0.78
CA ARG A 312 -10.68 21.16 1.09
C ARG A 312 -11.61 21.29 2.29
N PHE A 313 -12.53 20.33 2.45
CA PHE A 313 -13.43 20.27 3.61
C PHE A 313 -12.68 19.81 4.87
N VAL A 314 -11.83 18.80 4.70
CA VAL A 314 -10.90 18.31 5.72
C VAL A 314 -9.69 19.25 5.78
N ARG A 315 -9.34 19.70 6.99
CA ARG A 315 -8.17 20.54 7.25
C ARG A 315 -6.93 19.70 7.46
N ARG A 316 -7.03 18.69 8.32
CA ARG A 316 -5.91 17.87 8.76
C ARG A 316 -6.36 16.47 9.18
N LEU A 317 -5.55 15.47 8.87
CA LEU A 317 -5.64 14.12 9.44
C LEU A 317 -4.42 13.87 10.33
N GLU A 318 -4.63 13.27 11.48
CA GLU A 318 -3.58 12.68 12.31
C GLU A 318 -3.86 11.19 12.43
N GLN A 319 -2.90 10.36 12.05
CA GLN A 319 -2.98 8.91 12.04
C GLN A 319 -1.82 8.35 12.85
N SER A 320 -2.05 7.29 13.60
CA SER A 320 -0.99 6.51 14.21
C SER A 320 -1.33 5.04 14.25
N ALA A 321 -0.30 4.20 14.19
CA ALA A 321 -0.40 2.79 14.46
C ALA A 321 0.78 2.33 15.31
N TYR A 322 0.52 1.40 16.21
CA TYR A 322 1.51 0.75 17.06
C TYR A 322 1.25 -0.76 17.04
N PHE A 323 2.29 -1.55 16.92
CA PHE A 323 2.23 -2.99 16.75
C PHE A 323 3.21 -3.66 17.71
N THR A 324 2.81 -4.80 18.25
CA THR A 324 3.65 -5.66 19.09
C THR A 324 3.45 -7.12 18.70
N PHE A 325 4.50 -7.93 18.83
CA PHE A 325 4.43 -9.38 18.67
C PHE A 325 5.19 -10.06 19.79
N ASN A 326 4.64 -11.16 20.28
CA ASN A 326 5.35 -12.02 21.21
C ASN A 326 5.81 -13.28 20.46
N PRO A 327 7.11 -13.47 20.22
CA PRO A 327 7.61 -14.65 19.52
C PRO A 327 7.43 -15.97 20.31
N GLN A 328 7.19 -15.91 21.62
CA GLN A 328 7.08 -17.11 22.46
C GLN A 328 5.79 -17.89 22.22
N ASP A 329 4.70 -17.16 22.00
CA ASP A 329 3.36 -17.72 21.80
C ASP A 329 2.71 -17.26 20.49
N SER A 330 3.43 -16.45 19.70
CA SER A 330 2.97 -15.87 18.43
C SER A 330 1.73 -14.98 18.57
N SER A 331 1.46 -14.47 19.78
CA SER A 331 0.44 -13.44 19.99
C SER A 331 0.91 -12.10 19.44
N SER A 332 -0.03 -11.23 19.07
CA SER A 332 0.26 -9.87 18.61
C SER A 332 -0.81 -8.91 19.08
N ALA A 333 -0.44 -7.63 19.18
CA ALA A 333 -1.40 -6.56 19.41
C ALA A 333 -1.14 -5.41 18.45
N ALA A 334 -2.20 -4.71 18.06
CA ALA A 334 -2.15 -3.50 17.28
C ALA A 334 -3.07 -2.44 17.88
N ALA A 335 -2.64 -1.18 17.89
CA ALA A 335 -3.48 -0.03 18.19
C ALA A 335 -3.36 0.95 17.04
N VAL A 336 -4.48 1.28 16.40
CA VAL A 336 -4.56 2.19 15.27
C VAL A 336 -5.50 3.32 15.62
N SER A 337 -5.15 4.56 15.32
CA SER A 337 -6.03 5.70 15.52
C SER A 337 -5.97 6.67 14.36
N GLU A 338 -7.11 7.29 14.07
CA GLU A 338 -7.26 8.39 13.13
C GLU A 338 -8.05 9.52 13.79
N ILE A 339 -7.60 10.76 13.57
CA ILE A 339 -8.29 11.97 13.99
C ILE A 339 -8.40 12.90 12.79
N VAL A 340 -9.64 13.19 12.39
CA VAL A 340 -10.02 14.09 11.31
C VAL A 340 -10.39 15.45 11.87
N PHE A 341 -9.65 16.49 11.48
CA PHE A 341 -9.97 17.87 11.79
C PHE A 341 -10.60 18.53 10.57
N PHE A 342 -11.83 19.00 10.70
CA PHE A 342 -12.54 19.72 9.64
C PHE A 342 -12.32 21.22 9.73
N HIS A 343 -12.51 21.93 8.60
CA HIS A 343 -12.40 23.39 8.57
C HIS A 343 -13.50 24.12 9.35
N ASN A 344 -14.65 23.47 9.57
CA ASN A 344 -15.75 24.00 10.40
C ASN A 344 -15.46 23.88 11.91
N GLY A 345 -14.35 23.26 12.31
CA GLY A 345 -13.96 23.06 13.71
C GLY A 345 -14.45 21.73 14.30
N GLU A 346 -15.22 20.93 13.56
CA GLU A 346 -15.58 19.58 13.97
C GLU A 346 -14.34 18.68 13.99
N VAL A 347 -14.38 17.69 14.87
CA VAL A 347 -13.36 16.66 15.01
C VAL A 347 -14.06 15.32 14.99
N ASP A 348 -13.56 14.42 14.16
CA ASP A 348 -13.92 13.01 14.20
C ASP A 348 -12.69 12.21 14.59
N SER A 349 -12.85 11.18 15.41
CA SER A 349 -11.77 10.34 15.87
C SER A 349 -12.21 8.90 15.96
N THR A 350 -11.36 8.00 15.49
CA THR A 350 -11.54 6.56 15.58
C THR A 350 -10.28 5.94 16.17
N GLU A 351 -10.44 5.07 17.15
CA GLU A 351 -9.39 4.23 17.72
C GLU A 351 -9.80 2.77 17.60
N VAL A 352 -8.89 1.92 17.14
CA VAL A 352 -9.09 0.48 16.99
C VAL A 352 -7.93 -0.23 17.68
N GLN A 353 -8.25 -1.06 18.67
CA GLN A 353 -7.30 -1.96 19.31
C GLN A 353 -7.61 -3.39 18.90
N VAL A 354 -6.57 -4.15 18.56
CA VAL A 354 -6.66 -5.54 18.13
C VAL A 354 -5.69 -6.36 18.95
N ASN A 355 -6.15 -7.46 19.53
CA ASN A 355 -5.29 -8.44 20.20
C ASN A 355 -5.51 -9.81 19.58
N ARG A 356 -4.45 -10.43 19.06
CA ARG A 356 -4.47 -11.76 18.46
C ARG A 356 -3.76 -12.76 19.35
N VAL A 357 -4.44 -13.87 19.64
CA VAL A 357 -3.93 -14.96 20.49
C VAL A 357 -4.34 -16.32 19.93
N PHE A 358 -3.58 -17.36 20.27
CA PHE A 358 -3.96 -18.74 19.98
C PHE A 358 -4.51 -19.40 21.24
N GLU A 359 -5.82 -19.62 21.28
CA GLU A 359 -6.53 -20.13 22.45
C GLU A 359 -7.51 -21.23 22.06
N GLU A 360 -7.65 -22.25 22.91
CA GLU A 360 -8.62 -23.34 22.72
C GLU A 360 -8.47 -24.09 21.36
N GLY A 361 -7.29 -24.05 20.75
CA GLY A 361 -7.01 -24.68 19.45
C GLY A 361 -7.31 -23.81 18.23
N HIS A 362 -7.70 -22.55 18.43
CA HIS A 362 -8.08 -21.61 17.37
C HIS A 362 -7.32 -20.29 17.51
N TRP A 363 -7.10 -19.62 16.38
CA TRP A 363 -6.69 -18.22 16.42
C TRP A 363 -7.92 -17.37 16.78
N ARG A 364 -7.74 -16.42 17.69
CA ARG A 364 -8.74 -15.43 18.07
C ARG A 364 -8.18 -14.03 17.96
N GLU A 365 -9.00 -13.11 17.47
CA GLU A 365 -8.68 -11.69 17.38
C GLU A 365 -9.76 -10.88 18.11
N TYR A 366 -9.37 -10.15 19.14
CA TYR A 366 -10.23 -9.30 19.95
C TYR A 366 -10.10 -7.85 19.49
N PHE A 367 -11.20 -7.27 19.03
CA PHE A 367 -11.29 -5.90 18.57
C PHE A 367 -11.99 -5.04 19.62
N THR A 368 -11.48 -3.84 19.84
CA THR A 368 -12.15 -2.77 20.57
C THR A 368 -12.05 -1.51 19.74
N ILE A 369 -13.20 -0.91 19.44
CA ILE A 369 -13.32 0.24 18.56
C ILE A 369 -14.02 1.36 19.32
N HIS A 370 -13.45 2.55 19.27
CA HIS A 370 -14.02 3.78 19.80
C HIS A 370 -14.09 4.81 18.68
N ALA A 371 -15.29 5.25 18.32
CA ALA A 371 -15.50 6.26 17.28
C ALA A 371 -16.36 7.40 17.81
N SER A 372 -15.90 8.65 17.68
CA SER A 372 -16.58 9.81 18.29
C SER A 372 -17.99 10.05 17.74
N ASN A 373 -18.23 9.69 16.47
CA ASN A 373 -19.50 9.95 15.77
C ASN A 373 -20.36 8.69 15.59
N GLU A 374 -19.80 7.50 15.86
CA GLU A 374 -20.50 6.22 15.63
C GLU A 374 -20.76 5.46 16.92
N GLY A 375 -19.90 5.60 17.94
CA GLY A 375 -20.03 4.92 19.22
C GLY A 375 -18.91 3.90 19.46
N ASP A 376 -19.20 2.89 20.28
CA ASP A 376 -18.22 1.93 20.77
C ASP A 376 -18.56 0.50 20.31
N ALA A 377 -17.59 -0.26 19.80
CA ALA A 377 -17.76 -1.67 19.46
C ALA A 377 -16.70 -2.55 20.13
N SER A 378 -17.07 -3.78 20.46
CA SER A 378 -16.15 -4.81 20.92
C SER A 378 -16.57 -6.15 20.34
N PHE A 379 -15.66 -6.86 19.67
CA PHE A 379 -15.97 -8.15 19.09
C PHE A 379 -14.76 -9.08 19.05
N VAL A 380 -15.02 -10.38 18.91
CA VAL A 380 -14.01 -11.41 18.73
C VAL A 380 -14.22 -12.11 17.41
N ILE A 381 -13.14 -12.34 16.66
CA ILE A 381 -13.12 -13.22 15.49
C ILE A 381 -12.45 -14.52 15.90
N THR A 382 -13.11 -15.66 15.72
CA THR A 382 -12.52 -16.98 15.89
C THR A 382 -12.33 -17.65 14.53
N TYR A 383 -11.11 -18.09 14.26
CA TYR A 383 -10.75 -18.72 12.99
C TYR A 383 -10.87 -20.24 13.06
N PHE A 384 -11.76 -20.81 12.25
CA PHE A 384 -11.90 -22.24 12.03
C PHE A 384 -11.32 -22.64 10.68
N GLN A 385 -11.24 -23.95 10.42
CA GLN A 385 -10.72 -24.45 9.16
C GLN A 385 -11.64 -24.13 7.97
N ALA A 386 -12.96 -24.12 8.18
CA ALA A 386 -13.96 -23.99 7.13
C ALA A 386 -14.63 -22.60 7.07
N HIS A 387 -14.52 -21.83 8.15
CA HIS A 387 -15.24 -20.58 8.34
C HIS A 387 -14.57 -19.73 9.43
N LYS A 388 -15.06 -18.51 9.60
CA LYS A 388 -14.77 -17.63 10.73
C LYS A 388 -16.07 -17.36 11.47
N GLU A 389 -16.00 -17.23 12.79
CA GLU A 389 -17.13 -16.78 13.61
C GLU A 389 -16.78 -15.42 14.21
N ILE A 390 -17.75 -14.52 14.24
CA ILE A 390 -17.60 -13.17 14.75
C ILE A 390 -18.69 -12.94 15.78
N ASP A 391 -18.32 -12.65 17.02
CA ASP A 391 -19.25 -12.37 18.11
C ASP A 391 -18.94 -11.01 18.71
N GLY A 392 -19.95 -10.16 18.86
CA GLY A 392 -19.68 -8.80 19.32
C GLY A 392 -20.87 -8.01 19.82
N GLU A 393 -20.51 -6.85 20.36
CA GLU A 393 -21.42 -5.81 20.82
C GLU A 393 -21.04 -4.46 20.20
N PHE A 394 -22.04 -3.61 19.98
CA PHE A 394 -21.87 -2.22 19.52
C PHE A 394 -22.87 -1.33 20.26
N THR A 395 -22.46 -0.14 20.66
CA THR A 395 -23.34 0.89 21.23
C THR A 395 -23.22 2.15 20.40
N ASP A 396 -24.32 2.59 19.80
CA ASP A 396 -24.30 3.78 18.95
C ASP A 396 -24.31 5.09 19.77
N THR A 397 -24.18 6.22 19.09
CA THR A 397 -24.25 7.56 19.72
C THR A 397 -25.63 7.92 20.27
N ALA A 398 -26.70 7.22 19.85
CA ALA A 398 -28.04 7.37 20.40
C ALA A 398 -28.26 6.53 21.68
N GLY A 399 -27.33 5.62 22.00
CA GLY A 399 -27.37 4.74 23.15
C GLY A 399 -28.05 3.39 22.89
N LEU A 400 -28.38 3.06 21.64
CA LEU A 400 -28.87 1.74 21.25
C LEU A 400 -27.75 0.72 21.38
N PHE A 401 -28.10 -0.46 21.90
CA PHE A 401 -27.14 -1.53 22.15
C PHE A 401 -27.43 -2.70 21.21
N TYR A 402 -26.42 -3.06 20.43
CA TYR A 402 -26.47 -4.07 19.40
C TYR A 402 -25.65 -5.28 19.86
N LEU A 403 -26.21 -6.47 19.70
CA LEU A 403 -25.49 -7.74 19.79
C LEU A 403 -25.50 -8.39 18.43
N PHE A 404 -24.35 -8.85 17.97
CA PHE A 404 -24.24 -9.54 16.71
C PHE A 404 -23.42 -10.83 16.81
N HIS A 405 -23.85 -11.81 16.04
CA HIS A 405 -23.12 -13.03 15.75
C HIS A 405 -23.06 -13.17 14.24
N ALA A 406 -21.92 -13.49 13.66
CA ALA A 406 -21.80 -13.75 12.24
C ALA A 406 -20.90 -14.95 11.96
N ILE A 407 -21.21 -15.66 10.87
CA ILE A 407 -20.40 -16.75 10.33
C ILE A 407 -20.02 -16.38 8.91
N GLU A 408 -18.74 -16.39 8.61
CA GLU A 408 -18.21 -16.19 7.25
C GLU A 408 -17.57 -17.50 6.77
N TYR A 409 -18.12 -18.09 5.72
CA TYR A 409 -17.59 -19.31 5.12
C TYR A 409 -16.47 -18.99 4.12
N ASN A 410 -15.55 -19.94 3.92
CA ASN A 410 -14.39 -19.76 3.02
C ASN A 410 -14.76 -19.52 1.54
N ASP A 411 -16.02 -19.75 1.14
CA ASP A 411 -16.50 -19.48 -0.21
C ASP A 411 -17.01 -18.04 -0.40
N GLY A 412 -16.96 -17.21 0.66
CA GLY A 412 -17.43 -15.82 0.68
C GLY A 412 -18.91 -15.68 1.05
N SER A 413 -19.63 -16.78 1.29
CA SER A 413 -20.99 -16.73 1.85
C SER A 413 -20.97 -16.53 3.36
N GLY A 414 -22.10 -16.15 3.95
CA GLY A 414 -22.17 -15.96 5.39
C GLY A 414 -23.57 -15.79 5.96
N GLU A 415 -23.62 -15.73 7.27
CA GLU A 415 -24.83 -15.55 8.07
C GLU A 415 -24.58 -14.47 9.13
N LEU A 416 -25.58 -13.64 9.42
CA LEU A 416 -25.51 -12.60 10.46
C LEU A 416 -26.81 -12.60 11.26
N TRP A 417 -26.67 -12.72 12.57
CA TRP A 417 -27.73 -12.51 13.55
C TRP A 417 -27.46 -11.18 14.26
N LEU A 418 -28.49 -10.37 14.39
CA LEU A 418 -28.42 -9.06 15.04
C LEU A 418 -29.59 -8.92 16.01
N GLU A 419 -29.32 -8.48 17.23
CA GLU A 419 -30.33 -8.09 18.20
C GLU A 419 -30.07 -6.65 18.64
N VAL A 420 -31.12 -5.83 18.67
CA VAL A 420 -31.02 -4.42 19.06
C VAL A 420 -31.88 -4.19 20.30
N TYR A 421 -31.28 -3.55 21.29
CA TYR A 421 -31.90 -3.18 22.56
C TYR A 421 -31.89 -1.66 22.70
N THR A 422 -32.86 -1.13 23.46
CA THR A 422 -32.93 0.31 23.74
C THR A 422 -31.72 0.84 24.51
N SER A 423 -31.00 -0.04 25.22
CA SER A 423 -29.74 0.24 25.89
C SER A 423 -29.09 -1.05 26.40
N ARG A 424 -27.80 -0.98 26.77
CA ARG A 424 -27.10 -2.09 27.43
C ARG A 424 -27.80 -2.55 28.72
N GLN A 425 -28.39 -1.62 29.47
CA GLN A 425 -29.09 -1.95 30.71
C GLN A 425 -30.37 -2.75 30.46
N ALA A 426 -31.08 -2.49 29.36
CA ALA A 426 -32.27 -3.25 28.99
C ALA A 426 -31.91 -4.73 28.73
N TYR A 427 -30.84 -4.97 27.96
CA TYR A 427 -30.28 -6.31 27.77
C TYR A 427 -29.94 -6.99 29.09
N LEU A 428 -29.19 -6.32 29.98
CA LEU A 428 -28.79 -6.87 31.28
C LEU A 428 -29.97 -7.14 32.22
N ASN A 429 -31.09 -6.43 32.06
CA ASN A 429 -32.32 -6.66 32.80
C ASN A 429 -33.15 -7.83 32.24
N GLY A 430 -32.79 -8.35 31.07
CA GLY A 430 -33.56 -9.38 30.35
C GLY A 430 -34.80 -8.84 29.63
N ASP A 431 -34.82 -7.55 29.29
CA ASP A 431 -35.86 -6.98 28.45
C ASP A 431 -35.75 -7.56 27.02
N PRO A 432 -36.86 -7.75 26.30
CA PRO A 432 -36.80 -8.24 24.91
C PRO A 432 -36.15 -7.21 23.97
N PRO A 433 -35.47 -7.65 22.91
CA PRO A 433 -34.94 -6.76 21.88
C PRO A 433 -36.08 -6.00 21.19
N ILE A 434 -35.82 -4.75 20.81
CA ILE A 434 -36.75 -3.94 20.01
C ILE A 434 -36.73 -4.36 18.54
N LEU A 435 -35.61 -4.95 18.11
CA LEU A 435 -35.41 -5.46 16.76
C LEU A 435 -34.52 -6.70 16.80
N THR A 436 -34.87 -7.70 16.01
CA THR A 436 -34.01 -8.84 15.70
C THR A 436 -33.90 -8.99 14.20
N ALA A 437 -32.71 -9.29 13.69
CA ALA A 437 -32.49 -9.58 12.29
C ALA A 437 -31.68 -10.86 12.11
N HIS A 438 -31.97 -11.56 11.02
CA HIS A 438 -31.19 -12.68 10.56
C HIS A 438 -31.01 -12.59 9.05
N PHE A 439 -29.77 -12.52 8.59
CA PHE A 439 -29.42 -12.36 7.20
C PHE A 439 -28.51 -13.48 6.74
N ILE A 440 -28.69 -13.89 5.49
CA ILE A 440 -27.88 -14.88 4.79
C ILE A 440 -27.36 -14.22 3.52
N PHE A 441 -26.06 -14.33 3.28
CA PHE A 441 -25.38 -13.66 2.19
C PHE A 441 -24.66 -14.67 1.30
N GLY A 442 -24.65 -14.38 0.00
CA GLY A 442 -23.91 -15.11 -1.00
C GLY A 442 -22.53 -14.50 -1.28
N PRO A 443 -21.64 -15.24 -1.96
CA PRO A 443 -20.28 -14.80 -2.28
C PRO A 443 -20.17 -13.54 -3.15
N ASP A 444 -21.26 -13.17 -3.84
CA ASP A 444 -21.32 -12.00 -4.72
C ASP A 444 -21.80 -10.73 -4.00
N GLY A 445 -21.98 -10.80 -2.67
CA GLY A 445 -22.51 -9.71 -1.86
C GLY A 445 -24.03 -9.54 -1.96
N SER A 446 -24.73 -10.39 -2.72
CA SER A 446 -26.18 -10.48 -2.67
C SER A 446 -26.62 -11.29 -1.44
N GLY A 447 -27.88 -11.16 -1.03
CA GLY A 447 -28.37 -11.89 0.13
C GLY A 447 -29.85 -11.71 0.38
N SER A 448 -30.33 -12.37 1.42
CA SER A 448 -31.69 -12.25 1.90
C SER A 448 -31.77 -12.51 3.39
N GLY A 449 -32.80 -12.03 4.04
CA GLY A 449 -33.08 -12.37 5.42
C GLY A 449 -34.36 -11.76 5.90
N GLU A 450 -34.48 -11.63 7.20
CA GLU A 450 -35.64 -11.07 7.85
C GLU A 450 -35.25 -10.11 8.97
N ILE A 451 -36.06 -9.08 9.14
CA ILE A 451 -36.01 -8.16 10.27
C ILE A 451 -37.37 -8.25 10.95
N THR A 452 -37.36 -8.56 12.24
CA THR A 452 -38.55 -8.46 13.08
C THR A 452 -38.38 -7.28 14.02
N GLU A 453 -39.26 -6.31 13.88
CA GLU A 453 -39.36 -5.13 14.74
C GLU A 453 -40.71 -5.16 15.44
N ASN A 454 -40.70 -5.26 16.77
CA ASN A 454 -41.90 -5.50 17.57
C ASN A 454 -42.67 -6.75 17.10
N GLU A 455 -43.88 -6.58 16.54
CA GLU A 455 -44.75 -7.65 16.01
C GLU A 455 -44.74 -7.72 14.47
N THR A 456 -43.91 -6.91 13.79
CA THR A 456 -43.87 -6.84 12.32
C THR A 456 -42.58 -7.45 11.80
N THR A 457 -42.71 -8.40 10.86
CA THR A 457 -41.57 -9.00 10.16
C THR A 457 -41.52 -8.48 8.72
N TYR A 458 -40.33 -8.04 8.33
CA TYR A 458 -39.98 -7.63 6.98
C TYR A 458 -39.03 -8.66 6.39
N GLN A 459 -39.30 -9.09 5.17
CA GLN A 459 -38.34 -9.83 4.36
C GLN A 459 -37.39 -8.82 3.70
N VAL A 460 -36.09 -9.06 3.81
CA VAL A 460 -35.06 -8.16 3.29
C VAL A 460 -34.29 -8.88 2.21
N LYS A 461 -34.00 -8.18 1.11
CA LYS A 461 -33.17 -8.68 0.03
C LYS A 461 -32.07 -7.68 -0.29
N PHE A 462 -30.85 -8.17 -0.37
CA PHE A 462 -29.67 -7.39 -0.72
C PHE A 462 -29.27 -7.70 -2.15
N THR A 463 -29.02 -6.66 -2.95
CA THR A 463 -28.41 -6.82 -4.26
C THR A 463 -26.90 -6.58 -4.17
N ALA A 464 -26.14 -7.20 -5.08
CA ALA A 464 -24.70 -6.97 -5.20
C ALA A 464 -24.34 -5.49 -5.50
N GLY A 465 -25.31 -4.69 -5.95
CA GLY A 465 -25.16 -3.26 -6.21
C GLY A 465 -25.46 -2.36 -5.02
N GLY A 466 -25.67 -2.90 -3.81
CA GLY A 466 -25.89 -2.12 -2.59
C GLY A 466 -27.32 -1.61 -2.39
N GLU A 467 -28.29 -2.12 -3.17
CA GLU A 467 -29.71 -1.84 -2.93
C GLU A 467 -30.29 -2.83 -1.92
N ILE A 468 -31.08 -2.31 -0.98
CA ILE A 468 -31.76 -3.07 0.08
C ILE A 468 -33.27 -2.98 -0.16
N GLU A 469 -33.89 -4.09 -0.52
CA GLU A 469 -35.35 -4.18 -0.67
C GLU A 469 -35.97 -4.77 0.60
N PHE A 470 -36.89 -4.03 1.22
CA PHE A 470 -37.76 -4.49 2.29
C PHE A 470 -39.10 -4.88 1.69
N GLN A 471 -39.66 -6.01 2.11
CA GLN A 471 -40.99 -6.45 1.74
C GLN A 471 -41.78 -6.86 2.99
N ASP A 472 -42.98 -6.30 3.17
CA ASP A 472 -43.88 -6.70 4.26
C ASP A 472 -44.67 -7.97 3.92
N ASN A 473 -45.36 -8.53 4.92
CA ASN A 473 -46.19 -9.72 4.77
C ASN A 473 -47.40 -9.54 3.83
N THR A 474 -47.70 -8.31 3.39
CA THR A 474 -48.76 -8.00 2.44
C THR A 474 -48.25 -7.76 1.02
N GLY A 475 -46.93 -7.86 0.81
CA GLY A 475 -46.26 -7.74 -0.49
C GLY A 475 -45.91 -6.30 -0.88
N ASN A 476 -46.04 -5.32 0.02
CA ASN A 476 -45.55 -3.97 -0.26
C ASN A 476 -44.03 -3.95 -0.11
N SER A 477 -43.34 -3.31 -1.06
CA SER A 477 -41.88 -3.19 -1.03
C SER A 477 -41.43 -1.73 -0.85
N LEU A 478 -40.28 -1.55 -0.18
CA LEU A 478 -39.50 -0.31 -0.14
C LEU A 478 -38.05 -0.64 -0.47
N THR A 479 -37.45 0.07 -1.42
CA THR A 479 -36.01 -0.04 -1.69
C THR A 479 -35.30 1.18 -1.11
N VAL A 480 -34.22 0.93 -0.37
CA VAL A 480 -33.32 1.97 0.15
C VAL A 480 -31.89 1.69 -0.26
N SER A 481 -31.08 2.75 -0.26
CA SER A 481 -29.63 2.66 -0.48
C SER A 481 -28.94 2.11 0.77
N GLY A 482 -28.06 1.13 0.57
CA GLY A 482 -27.05 0.71 1.56
C GLY A 482 -25.88 1.68 1.69
N TYR A 483 -25.69 2.58 0.71
CA TYR A 483 -24.74 3.70 0.72
C TYR A 483 -25.31 4.93 1.42
#